data_AF-A0A4Q0AW03-F1
#
_entry.id   AF-A0A4Q0AW03-F1
#
_cell.length_a   1.000
_cell.length_b   1.000
_cell.length_c   1.000
_cell.angle_alpha   90.00
_cell.angle_beta   90.00
_cell.angle_gamma   90.00
#
_symmetry.space_group_name_H-M   'P 1'
#
loop_
_entity.id
_entity.type
_entity.pdbx_description
1 polymer ?
#
loop_
_entity_poly.entity_id
_entity_poly.type
_entity_poly.pdbx_seq_one_letter_code
_entity_poly.pdbx_strand_id
1 'polypeptide(L)'
;MDIISRKEAREQGLIRYFTGVPCKHGHMSEKLTSSATCLECIRLDSAKSRKEDWPRVHKHYKKYAKTHKETLNKIARSSYNRKDKQERTQIQFDQRQSRYTSYLLSRVKGRAKHKGIEFNITLDDIVIPTHCPILGIPLDFNKGHSRDSTPSIDRIDNKLGYIKGNIAVISMKANRLKSDASISDVRAILSYMEQHLENKV
;
A
#
# COMPACT_ATOMS: atom_id res chain seq x y z
N MET A 1 -12.83 17.89 -31.06
CA MET A 1 -11.82 18.96 -31.14
C MET A 1 -12.27 19.86 -32.25
N ASP A 2 -12.61 21.09 -31.92
CA ASP A 2 -13.09 22.04 -32.92
C ASP A 2 -11.89 22.51 -33.75
N ILE A 3 -12.06 22.47 -35.07
CA ILE A 3 -11.03 22.93 -36.00
C ILE A 3 -11.17 24.44 -36.09
N ILE A 4 -10.22 25.15 -35.47
CA ILE A 4 -10.20 26.61 -35.42
C ILE A 4 -8.82 27.14 -35.84
N SER A 5 -8.82 28.27 -36.53
CA SER A 5 -7.60 28.97 -36.91
C SER A 5 -6.97 29.66 -35.71
N ARG A 6 -5.69 30.01 -35.84
CA ARG A 6 -4.98 30.79 -34.81
C ARG A 6 -5.60 32.17 -34.59
N LYS A 7 -6.18 32.77 -35.64
CA LYS A 7 -6.79 34.10 -35.58
C LYS A 7 -8.06 34.04 -34.75
N GLU A 8 -8.94 33.10 -35.06
CA GLU A 8 -10.18 32.87 -34.29
C GLU A 8 -9.86 32.53 -32.84
N ALA A 9 -8.85 31.69 -32.59
CA ALA A 9 -8.42 31.38 -31.23
C ALA A 9 -7.91 32.60 -30.45
N ARG A 10 -7.25 33.56 -31.11
CA ARG A 10 -6.83 34.83 -30.47
C ARG A 10 -8.02 35.72 -30.14
N GLU A 11 -8.95 35.85 -31.08
CA GLU A 11 -10.17 36.64 -30.91
C GLU A 11 -11.04 36.08 -29.79
N GLN A 12 -11.08 34.75 -29.64
CA GLN A 12 -11.75 34.06 -28.55
C GLN A 12 -10.95 33.99 -27.24
N GLY A 13 -9.73 34.54 -27.19
CA GLY A 13 -8.88 34.51 -25.99
C GLY A 13 -8.37 33.12 -25.59
N LEU A 14 -8.40 32.14 -26.50
CA LEU A 14 -7.95 30.77 -26.24
C LEU A 14 -6.42 30.69 -26.20
N ILE A 15 -5.89 29.98 -25.20
CA ILE A 15 -4.44 29.75 -25.05
C ILE A 15 -3.87 28.74 -26.07
N ARG A 16 -4.73 27.94 -26.70
CA ARG A 16 -4.40 26.87 -27.64
C ARG A 16 -5.41 26.80 -28.77
N TYR A 17 -5.01 26.22 -29.90
CA TYR A 17 -5.87 26.02 -31.06
C TYR A 17 -5.48 24.74 -31.82
N PHE A 18 -6.43 24.18 -32.58
CA PHE A 18 -6.21 22.98 -33.39
C PHE A 18 -6.73 23.19 -34.81
N THR A 19 -5.87 22.98 -35.81
CA THR A 19 -6.21 23.24 -37.22
C THR A 19 -6.55 21.98 -38.01
N GLY A 20 -6.57 20.80 -37.39
CA GLY A 20 -6.75 19.53 -38.11
C GLY A 20 -5.59 19.13 -39.04
N VAL A 21 -4.52 19.93 -39.10
CA VAL A 21 -3.36 19.74 -39.98
C VAL A 21 -2.13 19.39 -39.14
N PRO A 22 -1.34 18.37 -39.53
CA PRO A 22 -0.15 17.99 -38.79
C PRO A 22 0.89 19.12 -38.75
N CYS A 23 1.70 19.16 -37.71
CA CYS A 23 2.85 20.07 -37.65
C CYS A 23 3.97 19.64 -38.62
N LYS A 24 5.02 20.45 -38.76
CA LYS A 24 6.19 20.14 -39.62
C LYS A 24 6.94 18.85 -39.25
N HIS A 25 6.69 18.32 -38.05
CA HIS A 25 7.24 17.05 -37.55
C HIS A 25 6.22 15.90 -37.61
N GLY A 26 5.06 16.10 -38.25
CA GLY A 26 4.02 15.08 -38.43
C GLY A 26 3.03 14.93 -37.27
N HIS A 27 3.16 15.70 -36.17
CA HIS A 27 2.25 15.55 -35.03
C HIS A 27 0.86 16.17 -35.30
N MET A 28 -0.18 15.38 -35.06
CA MET A 28 -1.58 15.81 -34.97
C MET A 28 -1.88 16.27 -33.54
N SER A 29 -1.61 17.54 -33.24
CA SER A 29 -1.74 18.08 -31.87
C SER A 29 -2.08 19.56 -31.90
N GLU A 30 -2.69 20.05 -30.82
CA GLU A 30 -2.91 21.46 -30.57
C GLU A 30 -1.61 22.26 -30.64
N LYS A 31 -1.76 23.54 -30.97
CA LYS A 31 -0.67 24.52 -31.04
C LYS A 31 -0.96 25.65 -30.05
N LEU A 32 0.10 26.21 -29.46
CA LEU A 32 -0.01 27.39 -28.61
C LEU A 32 -0.43 28.61 -29.43
N THR A 33 -1.42 29.36 -28.96
CA THR A 33 -1.88 30.58 -29.64
C THR A 33 -0.79 31.65 -29.69
N SER A 34 0.05 31.72 -28.66
CA SER A 34 1.15 32.68 -28.53
C SER A 34 2.25 32.47 -29.58
N SER A 35 2.72 31.24 -29.78
CA SER A 35 3.90 30.94 -30.60
C SER A 35 3.65 30.05 -31.82
N ALA A 36 2.43 29.54 -32.00
CA ALA A 36 2.08 28.49 -32.97
C ALA A 36 2.86 27.18 -32.81
N THR A 37 3.54 26.98 -31.68
CA THR A 37 4.31 25.76 -31.41
C THR A 37 3.38 24.61 -31.10
N CYS A 38 3.63 23.46 -31.74
CA CYS A 38 2.93 22.21 -31.47
C CYS A 38 3.22 21.71 -30.04
N LEU A 39 2.17 21.37 -29.28
CA LEU A 39 2.31 20.88 -27.90
C LEU A 39 3.07 19.57 -27.82
N GLU A 40 2.89 18.69 -28.79
CA GLU A 40 3.61 17.42 -28.83
C GLU A 40 5.11 17.62 -29.10
N CYS A 41 5.49 18.59 -29.95
CA CYS A 41 6.89 18.99 -30.10
C CYS A 41 7.46 19.52 -28.78
N ILE A 42 6.73 20.40 -28.08
CA ILE A 42 7.15 20.92 -26.77
C ILE A 42 7.34 19.78 -25.76
N ARG A 43 6.43 18.81 -25.74
CA ARG A 43 6.51 17.64 -24.86
C ARG A 43 7.77 16.82 -25.13
N LEU A 44 8.05 16.53 -26.40
CA LEU A 44 9.21 15.77 -26.83
C LEU A 44 10.52 16.51 -26.55
N ASP A 45 10.60 17.80 -26.87
CA ASP A 45 11.76 18.63 -26.57
C ASP A 45 11.98 18.76 -25.07
N SER A 46 10.92 18.99 -24.30
CA SER A 46 10.99 19.03 -22.83
C SER A 46 11.44 17.69 -22.25
N ALA A 47 10.98 16.56 -22.79
CA ALA A 47 11.40 15.24 -22.34
C ALA A 47 12.89 14.99 -22.66
N LYS A 48 13.34 15.39 -23.85
CA LYS A 48 14.74 15.32 -24.28
C LYS A 48 15.62 16.18 -23.38
N SER A 49 15.30 17.47 -23.22
CA SER A 49 16.01 18.38 -22.32
C SER A 49 16.01 17.87 -20.89
N ARG A 50 14.89 17.37 -20.35
CA ARG A 50 14.88 16.76 -19.00
C ARG A 50 15.87 15.61 -18.88
N LYS A 51 15.96 14.73 -19.88
CA LYS A 51 16.89 13.58 -19.87
C LYS A 51 18.35 14.03 -19.98
N GLU A 52 18.65 14.95 -20.89
CA GLU A 52 20.00 15.43 -21.18
C GLU A 52 20.51 16.40 -20.09
N ASP A 53 19.65 17.26 -19.56
CA ASP A 53 19.95 18.20 -18.48
C ASP A 53 19.84 17.58 -17.08
N TRP A 54 19.23 16.39 -16.93
CA TRP A 54 19.08 15.75 -15.63
C TRP A 54 20.39 15.69 -14.83
N PRO A 55 21.54 15.29 -15.41
CA PRO A 55 22.81 15.28 -14.69
C PRO A 55 23.20 16.66 -14.15
N ARG A 56 22.98 17.72 -14.94
CA ARG A 56 23.27 19.12 -14.56
C ARG A 56 22.34 19.61 -13.46
N VAL A 57 21.03 19.45 -13.65
CA VAL A 57 19.99 19.84 -12.68
C VAL A 57 20.16 19.07 -11.38
N HIS A 58 20.40 17.77 -11.44
CA HIS A 58 20.62 16.92 -10.28
C HIS A 58 21.90 17.29 -9.53
N LYS A 59 22.99 17.62 -10.23
CA LYS A 59 24.23 18.12 -9.60
C LYS A 59 23.98 19.44 -8.87
N HIS A 60 23.28 20.38 -9.50
CA HIS A 60 22.91 21.65 -8.88
C HIS A 60 22.02 21.44 -7.65
N TYR A 61 20.98 20.59 -7.78
CA TYR A 61 20.08 20.25 -6.67
C TYR A 61 20.81 19.61 -5.50
N LYS A 62 21.72 18.66 -5.75
CA LYS A 62 22.56 18.06 -4.69
C LYS A 62 23.40 19.12 -3.97
N LYS A 63 24.02 20.04 -4.71
CA LYS A 63 24.79 21.15 -4.12
C LYS A 63 23.89 22.06 -3.29
N TYR A 64 22.74 22.47 -3.84
CA TYR A 64 21.75 23.29 -3.15
C TYR A 64 21.24 22.63 -1.87
N ALA A 65 20.87 21.35 -1.93
CA ALA A 65 20.38 20.60 -0.78
C ALA A 65 21.44 20.46 0.32
N LYS A 66 22.72 20.34 -0.06
CA LYS A 66 23.84 20.32 0.90
C LYS A 66 24.00 21.68 1.60
N THR A 67 23.99 22.78 0.85
CA THR A 67 24.23 24.12 1.40
C THR A 67 23.01 24.75 2.07
N HIS A 68 21.80 24.31 1.73
CA HIS A 68 20.53 24.84 2.25
C HIS A 68 19.76 23.81 3.08
N LYS A 69 20.49 22.87 3.70
CA LYS A 69 19.93 21.77 4.49
C LYS A 69 18.95 22.26 5.57
N GLU A 70 19.29 23.34 6.26
CA GLU A 70 18.45 23.93 7.32
C GLU A 70 17.14 24.49 6.78
N THR A 71 17.19 25.27 5.70
CA THR A 71 16.01 25.82 5.03
C THR A 71 15.09 24.71 4.54
N LEU A 72 15.65 23.69 3.89
CA LEU A 72 14.87 22.53 3.42
C LEU A 72 14.25 21.76 4.59
N ASN A 73 14.99 21.57 5.69
CA ASN A 73 14.46 20.96 6.90
C ASN A 73 13.34 21.79 7.52
N LYS A 74 13.44 23.12 7.51
CA LYS A 74 12.39 24.02 8.02
C LYS A 74 11.12 23.94 7.18
N ILE A 75 11.25 23.93 5.84
CA ILE A 75 10.12 23.73 4.92
C ILE A 75 9.46 22.37 5.16
N ALA A 76 10.26 21.30 5.25
CA ALA A 76 9.78 19.95 5.52
C ALA A 76 9.05 19.85 6.87
N ARG A 77 9.60 20.44 7.94
CA ARG A 77 8.97 20.51 9.27
C ARG A 77 7.68 21.31 9.25
N SER A 78 7.64 22.44 8.55
CA SER A 78 6.43 23.26 8.42
C SER A 78 5.32 22.47 7.73
N SER A 79 5.63 21.78 6.63
CA SER A 79 4.69 20.88 5.95
C SER A 79 4.21 19.74 6.84
N TYR A 80 5.12 19.14 7.63
CA TYR A 80 4.81 18.06 8.57
C TYR A 80 3.92 18.50 9.74
N ASN A 81 4.11 19.72 10.24
CA ASN A 81 3.35 20.28 11.37
C ASN A 81 1.99 20.87 10.96
N ARG A 82 1.79 21.19 9.67
CA ARG A 82 0.51 21.69 9.15
C ARG A 82 -0.60 20.65 9.13
N LYS A 83 -0.26 19.36 9.12
CA LYS A 83 -1.24 18.27 9.19
C LYS A 83 -1.65 18.02 10.63
N ASP A 84 -2.94 17.74 10.85
CA ASP A 84 -3.45 17.40 12.16
C ASP A 84 -2.73 16.17 12.74
N LYS A 85 -2.43 16.22 14.04
CA LYS A 85 -1.66 15.17 14.72
C LYS A 85 -2.42 13.85 14.78
N GLN A 86 -3.75 13.88 14.97
CA GLN A 86 -4.58 12.68 14.98
C GLN A 86 -4.67 12.09 13.57
N GLU A 87 -4.92 12.91 12.56
CA GLU A 87 -4.96 12.48 11.16
C GLU A 87 -3.65 11.76 10.76
N ARG A 88 -2.50 12.34 11.13
CA ARG A 88 -1.19 11.72 10.90
C ARG A 88 -1.02 10.38 11.60
N THR A 89 -1.51 10.27 12.84
CA THR A 89 -1.38 9.05 13.64
C THR A 89 -2.22 7.93 13.03
N GLN A 90 -3.43 8.27 12.57
CA GLN A 90 -4.33 7.35 11.87
C GLN A 90 -3.72 6.88 10.54
N ILE A 91 -3.27 7.80 9.68
CA ILE A 91 -2.63 7.46 8.40
C ILE A 91 -1.43 6.52 8.62
N GLN A 92 -0.60 6.80 9.62
CA GLN A 92 0.53 5.93 9.92
C GLN A 92 0.10 4.56 10.43
N PHE A 93 -0.97 4.48 11.22
CA PHE A 93 -1.55 3.22 11.67
C PHE A 93 -2.09 2.41 10.49
N ASP A 94 -2.90 3.02 9.62
CA ASP A 94 -3.51 2.38 8.46
C ASP A 94 -2.43 1.86 7.49
N GLN A 95 -1.39 2.67 7.25
CA GLN A 95 -0.24 2.26 6.43
C GLN A 95 0.50 1.08 7.04
N ARG A 96 0.69 1.04 8.37
CA ARG A 96 1.32 -0.10 9.05
C ARG A 96 0.44 -1.34 8.93
N GLN A 97 -0.85 -1.23 9.19
CA GLN A 97 -1.79 -2.33 9.11
C GLN A 97 -1.86 -2.90 7.68
N SER A 98 -1.95 -2.04 6.66
CA SER A 98 -1.97 -2.45 5.24
C SER A 98 -0.69 -3.17 4.82
N ARG A 99 0.48 -2.65 5.22
CA ARG A 99 1.78 -3.31 4.98
C ARG A 99 1.84 -4.68 5.66
N TYR A 100 1.36 -4.77 6.89
CA TYR A 100 1.36 -6.02 7.64
C TYR A 100 0.39 -7.04 7.04
N THR A 101 -0.78 -6.61 6.59
CA THR A 101 -1.77 -7.44 5.89
C THR A 101 -1.20 -8.00 4.59
N SER A 102 -0.50 -7.17 3.82
CA SER A 102 0.24 -7.60 2.63
C SER A 102 1.33 -8.63 2.94
N TYR A 103 2.05 -8.44 4.05
CA TYR A 103 3.04 -9.40 4.54
C TYR A 103 2.38 -10.74 4.90
N LEU A 104 1.27 -10.74 5.64
CA LEU A 104 0.55 -11.95 6.00
C LEU A 104 0.08 -12.72 4.75
N LEU A 105 -0.54 -12.04 3.79
CA LEU A 105 -0.99 -12.63 2.53
C LEU A 105 0.17 -13.31 1.78
N SER A 106 1.31 -12.62 1.63
CA SER A 106 2.50 -13.19 0.99
C SER A 106 3.00 -14.45 1.72
N ARG A 107 3.00 -14.43 3.05
CA ARG A 107 3.43 -15.57 3.88
C ARG A 107 2.52 -16.78 3.73
N VAL A 108 1.20 -16.59 3.71
CA VAL A 108 0.27 -17.73 3.51
C VAL A 108 0.25 -18.22 2.07
N LYS A 109 0.42 -17.33 1.08
CA LYS A 109 0.57 -17.73 -0.33
C LYS A 109 1.77 -18.65 -0.53
N GLY A 110 2.92 -18.32 0.06
CA GLY A 110 4.10 -19.17 0.03
C GLY A 110 3.86 -20.53 0.70
N ARG A 111 3.19 -20.54 1.86
CA ARG A 111 2.80 -21.78 2.57
C ARG A 111 1.85 -22.66 1.75
N ALA A 112 0.85 -22.05 1.12
CA ALA A 112 -0.12 -22.75 0.28
C ALA A 112 0.57 -23.46 -0.89
N LYS A 113 1.46 -22.73 -1.58
CA LYS A 113 2.28 -23.27 -2.67
C LYS A 113 3.15 -24.44 -2.22
N HIS A 114 3.84 -24.30 -1.09
CA HIS A 114 4.70 -25.37 -0.56
C HIS A 114 3.91 -26.64 -0.18
N LYS A 115 2.70 -26.47 0.36
CA LYS A 115 1.84 -27.59 0.78
C LYS A 115 0.97 -28.15 -0.34
N GLY A 116 0.95 -27.53 -1.52
CA GLY A 116 0.08 -27.94 -2.63
C GLY A 116 -1.42 -27.80 -2.30
N ILE A 117 -1.79 -26.83 -1.46
CA ILE A 117 -3.20 -26.61 -1.06
C ILE A 117 -3.80 -25.40 -1.79
N GLU A 118 -5.13 -25.41 -1.90
CA GLU A 118 -5.89 -24.36 -2.58
C GLU A 118 -5.67 -22.97 -1.94
N PHE A 119 -5.66 -21.93 -2.79
CA PHE A 119 -5.44 -20.55 -2.39
C PHE A 119 -6.26 -19.60 -3.28
N ASN A 120 -7.22 -18.87 -2.71
CA ASN A 120 -8.01 -17.87 -3.44
C ASN A 120 -8.38 -16.60 -2.64
N ILE A 121 -7.79 -16.42 -1.45
CA ILE A 121 -7.97 -15.21 -0.65
C ILE A 121 -7.19 -14.02 -1.23
N THR A 122 -7.72 -12.83 -0.96
CA THR A 122 -7.19 -11.52 -1.34
C THR A 122 -6.89 -10.68 -0.10
N LEU A 123 -6.43 -9.44 -0.27
CA LEU A 123 -6.21 -8.52 0.85
C LEU A 123 -7.52 -8.20 1.60
N ASP A 124 -8.63 -8.09 0.86
CA ASP A 124 -9.94 -7.72 1.40
C ASP A 124 -10.52 -8.80 2.32
N ASP A 125 -10.09 -10.06 2.14
CA ASP A 125 -10.50 -11.17 2.99
C ASP A 125 -9.77 -11.18 4.35
N ILE A 126 -8.68 -10.39 4.51
CA ILE A 126 -7.85 -10.40 5.73
C ILE A 126 -8.20 -9.19 6.61
N VAL A 127 -9.09 -9.42 7.58
CA VAL A 127 -9.43 -8.44 8.61
C VAL A 127 -8.67 -8.77 9.90
N ILE A 128 -7.83 -7.85 10.36
CA ILE A 128 -7.09 -7.99 11.62
C ILE A 128 -7.92 -7.36 12.75
N PRO A 129 -8.49 -8.15 13.68
CA PRO A 129 -9.24 -7.60 14.80
C PRO A 129 -8.30 -6.94 15.83
N THR A 130 -8.85 -6.11 16.71
CA THR A 130 -8.08 -5.49 17.80
C THR A 130 -7.64 -6.51 18.85
N HIS A 131 -8.41 -7.58 19.03
CA HIS A 131 -8.16 -8.66 19.98
C HIS A 131 -8.32 -10.02 19.30
N CYS A 132 -7.60 -11.02 19.80
CA CYS A 132 -7.72 -12.38 19.33
C CYS A 132 -9.14 -12.91 19.63
N PRO A 133 -9.88 -13.42 18.62
CA PRO A 133 -11.24 -13.90 18.82
C PRO A 133 -11.34 -15.17 19.69
N ILE A 134 -10.24 -15.89 19.88
CA ILE A 134 -10.20 -17.12 20.68
C ILE A 134 -9.75 -16.84 22.12
N LEU A 135 -8.68 -16.05 22.30
CA LEU A 135 -8.03 -15.88 23.61
C LEU A 135 -8.25 -14.48 24.23
N GLY A 136 -8.91 -13.56 23.52
CA GLY A 136 -9.13 -12.19 23.98
C GLY A 136 -7.87 -11.33 24.11
N ILE A 137 -6.69 -11.84 23.77
CA ILE A 137 -5.44 -11.07 23.90
C ILE A 137 -5.36 -9.94 22.86
N PRO A 138 -4.92 -8.72 23.22
CA PRO A 138 -4.71 -7.64 22.26
C PRO A 138 -3.72 -8.07 21.17
N LEU A 139 -4.07 -7.81 19.90
CA LEU A 139 -3.20 -8.11 18.78
C LEU A 139 -2.29 -6.92 18.48
N ASP A 140 -0.99 -7.20 18.36
CA ASP A 140 0.03 -6.20 18.06
C ASP A 140 1.07 -6.81 17.11
N PHE A 141 1.60 -5.99 16.21
CA PHE A 141 2.63 -6.35 15.25
C PHE A 141 3.76 -5.31 15.19
N ASN A 142 3.81 -4.38 16.15
CA ASN A 142 4.85 -3.36 16.28
C ASN A 142 6.14 -3.91 16.89
N LYS A 143 7.30 -3.35 16.56
CA LYS A 143 8.58 -3.84 17.11
C LYS A 143 8.56 -3.90 18.66
N GLY A 144 9.00 -5.03 19.23
CA GLY A 144 9.10 -5.22 20.69
C GLY A 144 7.86 -5.84 21.35
N HIS A 145 6.78 -6.09 20.61
CA HIS A 145 5.63 -6.86 21.11
C HIS A 145 5.98 -8.33 21.37
N SER A 146 5.13 -8.98 22.16
CA SER A 146 5.21 -10.43 22.37
C SER A 146 4.89 -11.18 21.08
N ARG A 147 5.68 -12.22 20.78
CA ARG A 147 5.37 -13.15 19.68
C ARG A 147 3.98 -13.75 19.81
N ASP A 148 3.42 -13.81 21.01
CA ASP A 148 2.14 -14.44 21.27
C ASP A 148 0.95 -13.58 20.84
N SER A 149 1.09 -12.26 20.90
CA SER A 149 0.09 -11.29 20.45
C SER A 149 0.16 -10.98 18.96
N THR A 150 1.17 -11.50 18.24
CA THR A 150 1.29 -11.32 16.80
C THR A 150 0.07 -11.91 16.07
N PRO A 151 -0.61 -11.17 15.16
CA PRO A 151 -1.67 -11.74 14.33
C PRO A 151 -1.13 -12.83 13.39
N SER A 152 -1.90 -13.89 13.22
CA SER A 152 -1.64 -15.02 12.32
C SER A 152 -2.91 -15.39 11.57
N ILE A 153 -2.78 -15.66 10.27
CA ILE A 153 -3.86 -16.27 9.48
C ILE A 153 -3.87 -17.77 9.78
N ASP A 154 -4.96 -18.22 10.39
CA ASP A 154 -5.29 -19.61 10.64
C ASP A 154 -6.35 -20.10 9.64
N ARG A 155 -6.33 -21.41 9.35
CA ARG A 155 -7.38 -22.06 8.54
C ARG A 155 -8.41 -22.63 9.50
N ILE A 156 -9.67 -22.22 9.36
CA ILE A 156 -10.76 -22.64 10.26
C ILE A 156 -10.88 -24.16 10.21
N ASP A 157 -11.05 -24.72 9.01
CA ASP A 157 -10.86 -26.13 8.74
C ASP A 157 -9.47 -26.37 8.11
N ASN A 158 -8.65 -27.17 8.80
CA ASN A 158 -7.30 -27.54 8.37
C ASN A 158 -7.28 -28.49 7.15
N LYS A 159 -8.41 -29.14 6.83
CA LYS A 159 -8.59 -29.99 5.65
C LYS A 159 -8.71 -29.18 4.36
N LEU A 160 -9.13 -27.92 4.47
CA LEU A 160 -9.29 -27.00 3.36
C LEU A 160 -8.05 -26.11 3.16
N GLY A 161 -8.01 -25.43 2.02
CA GLY A 161 -6.97 -24.46 1.68
C GLY A 161 -7.13 -23.10 2.35
N TYR A 162 -6.30 -22.14 1.93
CA TYR A 162 -6.48 -20.73 2.25
C TYR A 162 -7.49 -20.13 1.28
N ILE A 163 -8.77 -20.46 1.50
CA ILE A 163 -9.88 -20.04 0.65
C ILE A 163 -10.80 -19.05 1.37
N LYS A 164 -11.55 -18.27 0.59
CA LYS A 164 -12.56 -17.33 1.11
C LYS A 164 -13.53 -18.06 2.04
N GLY A 165 -13.75 -17.49 3.22
CA GLY A 165 -14.61 -18.08 4.26
C GLY A 165 -13.95 -19.18 5.13
N ASN A 166 -12.76 -19.68 4.77
CA ASN A 166 -12.04 -20.70 5.58
C ASN A 166 -10.83 -20.12 6.33
N ILE A 167 -10.75 -18.82 6.53
CA ILE A 167 -9.63 -18.18 7.22
C ILE A 167 -10.10 -17.31 8.37
N ALA A 168 -9.28 -17.22 9.40
CA ALA A 168 -9.45 -16.29 10.50
C ALA A 168 -8.10 -15.69 10.90
N VAL A 169 -8.08 -14.42 11.30
CA VAL A 169 -6.90 -13.82 11.93
C VAL A 169 -7.01 -14.01 13.43
N ILE A 170 -6.12 -14.82 13.99
CA ILE A 170 -6.02 -15.13 15.42
C ILE A 170 -4.63 -14.80 15.93
N SER A 171 -4.41 -14.87 17.24
CA SER A 171 -3.07 -14.68 17.78
C SER A 171 -2.16 -15.86 17.47
N MET A 172 -0.86 -15.61 17.37
CA MET A 172 0.15 -16.66 17.23
C MET A 172 0.08 -17.67 18.38
N LYS A 173 -0.28 -17.25 19.61
CA LYS A 173 -0.53 -18.18 20.72
C LYS A 173 -1.70 -19.12 20.40
N ALA A 174 -2.84 -18.57 19.99
CA ALA A 174 -4.01 -19.37 19.62
C ALA A 174 -3.71 -20.31 18.45
N ASN A 175 -3.00 -19.83 17.43
CA ASN A 175 -2.61 -20.62 16.26
C ASN A 175 -1.69 -21.80 16.64
N ARG A 176 -0.78 -21.61 17.60
CA ARG A 176 0.08 -22.71 18.09
C ARG A 176 -0.70 -23.71 18.94
N LEU A 177 -1.65 -23.26 19.76
CA LEU A 177 -2.52 -24.13 20.54
C LEU A 177 -3.43 -24.97 19.65
N LYS A 178 -4.00 -24.36 18.60
CA LYS A 178 -4.84 -25.06 17.63
C LYS A 178 -4.03 -26.00 16.74
N SER A 179 -2.90 -25.54 16.20
CA SER A 179 -2.03 -26.32 15.30
C SER A 179 -2.85 -27.13 14.27
N ASP A 180 -2.68 -28.45 14.27
CA ASP A 180 -3.35 -29.48 13.52
C ASP A 180 -4.31 -30.31 14.40
N ALA A 181 -4.58 -29.87 15.63
CA ALA A 181 -5.44 -30.55 16.57
C ALA A 181 -6.84 -30.76 16.00
N SER A 182 -7.33 -31.99 16.10
CA SER A 182 -8.73 -32.33 15.85
C SER A 182 -9.61 -31.88 17.02
N ILE A 183 -10.92 -31.81 16.80
CA ILE A 183 -11.87 -31.49 17.87
C ILE A 183 -11.77 -32.52 19.01
N SER A 184 -11.54 -33.80 18.69
CA SER A 184 -11.31 -34.85 19.70
C SER A 184 -10.05 -34.58 20.52
N ASP A 185 -8.95 -34.14 19.91
CA ASP A 185 -7.71 -33.83 20.63
C ASP A 185 -7.94 -32.68 21.61
N VAL A 186 -8.61 -31.63 21.16
CA VAL A 186 -8.93 -30.47 22.00
C VAL A 186 -9.83 -30.87 23.18
N ARG A 187 -10.84 -31.71 22.94
CA ARG A 187 -11.71 -32.24 24.02
C ARG A 187 -10.94 -33.08 25.01
N ALA A 188 -10.03 -33.95 24.55
CA ALA A 188 -9.22 -34.78 25.44
C ALA A 188 -8.30 -33.94 26.33
N ILE A 189 -7.68 -32.90 25.76
CA ILE A 189 -6.86 -31.93 26.51
C ILE A 189 -7.72 -31.20 27.54
N LEU A 190 -8.92 -30.73 27.15
CA LEU A 190 -9.85 -30.06 28.07
C LEU A 190 -10.23 -30.95 29.25
N SER A 191 -10.67 -32.19 28.98
CA SER A 191 -11.06 -33.13 30.03
C SER A 191 -9.90 -33.46 30.98
N TYR A 192 -8.68 -33.61 30.45
CA TYR A 192 -7.49 -33.78 31.28
C TYR A 192 -7.29 -32.58 32.22
N MET A 193 -7.41 -31.35 31.71
CA MET A 193 -7.24 -30.14 32.52
C MET A 193 -8.32 -30.02 33.61
N GLU A 194 -9.58 -30.26 33.26
CA GLU A 194 -10.71 -30.17 34.19
C GLU A 194 -10.57 -31.18 35.33
N GLN A 195 -10.33 -32.46 35.02
CA GLN A 195 -10.16 -33.51 36.02
C GLN A 195 -9.04 -33.19 37.03
N HIS A 196 -7.92 -32.62 36.56
CA HIS A 196 -6.78 -32.33 37.44
C HIS A 196 -6.91 -31.00 38.19
N LEU A 197 -7.88 -30.15 37.83
CA LEU A 197 -8.23 -28.97 38.61
C LEU A 197 -9.28 -29.32 39.67
N GLU A 198 -10.25 -30.16 39.34
CA GLU A 198 -11.27 -30.66 40.28
C GLU A 198 -10.64 -31.53 41.36
N ASN A 199 -9.67 -32.39 41.03
CA ASN A 199 -8.94 -33.23 42.00
C ASN A 199 -7.94 -32.45 42.87
N LYS A 200 -7.78 -31.13 42.67
CA LYS A 200 -6.92 -30.25 43.47
C LYS A 200 -7.71 -29.34 44.44
N VAL A 201 -9.02 -29.48 44.48
CA VAL A 201 -9.92 -28.88 45.48
C VAL A 201 -10.34 -29.97 46.46
#